data_AF-A0A9D9IC88-F1
#
_entry.id   AF-A0A9D9IC88-F1
#
_cell.length_a   1.000
_cell.length_b   1.000
_cell.length_c   1.000
_cell.angle_alpha   90.00
_cell.angle_beta   90.00
_cell.angle_gamma   90.00
#
_symmetry.space_group_name_H-M   'P 1'
#
loop_
_entity.id
_entity.type
_entity.pdbx_description
1 polymer ?
#
loop_
_entity_poly.entity_id
_entity_poly.type
_entity_poly.pdbx_seq_one_letter_code
_entity_poly.pdbx_strand_id
1 'polypeptide(L)'
;HRDVIGELFSSFRKHGIITGLSSHRAEHWFFMEHAREFDSGADCDNPESIYYPSMRVDDIESYHTKPQPDTAYLDSWLARLAEIIENYRPSLVYFDWWIEQEAFRLYLRKFLAYYYNRAYEWGMDPVVTYKHDAAAFGSAVIDIERGQFPDVRPFPWQTCTAMGRRSWGYIENNEYKDSEEILQNLADIVSKNGSLLLNIGPKADGTITAEETNVLREVGSWLSKNGEAIYGSRPWHFFGEGCNGDFTGAFSDSKKPSFTEKDIRYTVRRDKLYAMVLKRSSNGQYVLWRLRKADPKKGTVFFGIVKKVECLEDGKEYPFFVDEDGLHILGPSGNEPSPIVFRITLA
;
A
#
# COMPACT_ATOMS: atom_id res chain seq x y z
N HIS A 1 2.35 -29.93 13.45
CA HIS A 1 2.00 -28.55 13.84
C HIS A 1 3.26 -27.69 13.67
N ARG A 2 3.17 -26.56 12.96
CA ARG A 2 4.27 -25.59 12.72
C ARG A 2 3.82 -24.21 13.19
N ASP A 3 4.73 -23.44 13.77
CA ASP A 3 4.52 -22.02 14.03
C ASP A 3 4.91 -21.22 12.78
N VAL A 4 3.95 -21.07 11.87
CA VAL A 4 4.19 -20.41 10.59
C VAL A 4 4.55 -18.93 10.78
N ILE A 5 3.98 -18.25 11.78
CA ILE A 5 4.27 -16.84 12.06
C ILE A 5 5.72 -16.69 12.52
N GLY A 6 6.13 -17.47 13.53
CA GLY A 6 7.49 -17.43 14.06
C GLY A 6 8.56 -17.79 13.02
N GLU A 7 8.29 -18.81 12.19
CA GLU A 7 9.20 -19.22 11.12
C GLU A 7 9.34 -18.12 10.04
N LEU A 8 8.25 -17.50 9.61
CA LEU A 8 8.28 -16.39 8.65
C LEU A 8 8.97 -15.15 9.22
N PHE A 9 8.62 -14.75 10.45
CA PHE A 9 9.22 -13.59 11.10
C PHE A 9 10.73 -13.76 11.27
N SER A 10 11.16 -14.96 11.68
CA SER A 10 12.59 -15.30 11.79
C SER A 10 13.30 -15.19 10.45
N SER A 11 12.69 -15.70 9.37
CA SER A 11 13.23 -15.59 8.02
C SER A 11 13.31 -14.14 7.54
N PHE A 12 12.24 -13.37 7.68
CA PHE A 12 12.18 -11.97 7.26
C PHE A 12 13.22 -11.11 7.98
N ARG A 13 13.35 -11.26 9.30
CA ARG A 13 14.36 -10.54 10.10
C ARG A 13 15.79 -10.89 9.70
N LYS A 14 16.06 -12.16 9.40
CA LYS A 14 17.38 -12.58 8.88
C LYS A 14 17.75 -11.88 7.57
N HIS A 15 16.75 -11.44 6.79
CA HIS A 15 16.93 -10.69 5.55
C HIS A 15 16.74 -9.17 5.73
N GLY A 16 16.68 -8.67 6.97
CA GLY A 16 16.52 -7.25 7.26
C GLY A 16 15.14 -6.66 6.92
N ILE A 17 14.12 -7.51 6.75
CA ILE A 17 12.75 -7.09 6.47
C ILE A 17 12.04 -6.79 7.79
N ILE A 18 11.42 -5.62 7.86
CA ILE A 18 10.54 -5.23 8.98
C ILE A 18 9.29 -6.12 8.97
N THR A 19 9.02 -6.77 10.10
CA THR A 19 7.92 -7.75 10.21
C THR A 19 6.64 -7.09 10.69
N GLY A 20 5.53 -7.33 9.99
CA GLY A 20 4.18 -6.92 10.39
C GLY A 20 3.23 -8.10 10.46
N LEU A 21 2.06 -7.88 11.08
CA LEU A 21 0.96 -8.82 11.21
C LEU A 21 -0.30 -8.21 10.56
N SER A 22 -1.11 -9.02 9.88
CA SER A 22 -2.49 -8.69 9.54
C SER A 22 -3.46 -9.48 10.41
N SER A 23 -4.50 -8.85 10.92
CA SER A 23 -5.58 -9.51 11.67
C SER A 23 -6.94 -9.14 11.12
N HIS A 24 -7.66 -10.18 10.66
CA HIS A 24 -9.05 -10.12 10.17
C HIS A 24 -9.99 -10.87 11.14
N ARG A 25 -9.57 -10.97 12.41
CA ARG A 25 -10.30 -11.71 13.43
C ARG A 25 -11.58 -10.99 13.83
N ALA A 26 -11.79 -9.72 13.51
CA ALA A 26 -13.07 -9.07 13.80
C ALA A 26 -14.19 -9.72 12.96
N GLU A 27 -13.93 -9.88 11.66
CA GLU A 27 -14.81 -10.43 10.65
C GLU A 27 -15.19 -11.90 10.92
N HIS A 28 -14.28 -12.67 11.54
CA HIS A 28 -14.54 -14.07 11.94
C HIS A 28 -15.83 -14.24 12.77
N TRP A 29 -16.35 -13.16 13.38
CA TRP A 29 -17.66 -13.18 14.02
C TRP A 29 -18.75 -13.70 13.08
N PHE A 30 -18.79 -13.27 11.82
CA PHE A 30 -19.83 -13.60 10.85
C PHE A 30 -19.31 -14.28 9.58
N PHE A 31 -18.03 -14.10 9.23
CA PHE A 31 -17.51 -14.39 7.88
C PHE A 31 -17.77 -15.82 7.37
N MET A 32 -17.82 -16.78 8.29
CA MET A 32 -18.02 -18.20 8.00
C MET A 32 -19.49 -18.65 8.20
N GLU A 33 -20.45 -17.72 8.31
CA GLU A 33 -21.87 -18.01 8.59
C GLU A 33 -22.50 -19.04 7.64
N HIS A 34 -22.11 -19.04 6.37
CA HIS A 34 -22.62 -19.98 5.37
C HIS A 34 -22.23 -21.43 5.68
N ALA A 35 -21.18 -21.66 6.46
CA ALA A 35 -20.80 -23.00 6.91
C ALA A 35 -21.87 -23.65 7.80
N ARG A 36 -22.78 -22.86 8.39
CA ARG A 36 -23.93 -23.34 9.16
C ARG A 36 -25.15 -23.70 8.31
N GLU A 37 -25.12 -23.47 7.00
CA GLU A 37 -26.27 -23.67 6.10
C GLU A 37 -26.37 -25.08 5.53
N PHE A 38 -25.30 -25.85 5.64
CA PHE A 38 -25.19 -27.21 5.14
C PHE A 38 -24.25 -28.02 6.04
N ASP A 39 -24.22 -29.34 5.85
CA ASP A 39 -23.24 -30.20 6.51
C ASP A 39 -21.84 -29.98 5.90
N SER A 40 -21.17 -28.94 6.39
CA SER A 40 -19.86 -28.50 5.93
C SER A 40 -18.70 -29.21 6.63
N GLY A 41 -18.99 -29.96 7.71
CA GLY A 41 -17.98 -30.45 8.65
C GLY A 41 -17.32 -29.34 9.50
N ALA A 42 -17.77 -28.09 9.39
CA ALA A 42 -17.25 -26.98 10.17
C ALA A 42 -17.75 -27.03 11.62
N ASP A 43 -16.81 -27.09 12.56
CA ASP A 43 -17.11 -26.99 13.98
C ASP A 43 -17.34 -25.52 14.36
N CYS A 44 -18.54 -25.02 14.14
CA CYS A 44 -18.87 -23.61 14.36
C CYS A 44 -19.15 -23.28 15.84
N ASP A 45 -19.25 -24.28 16.71
CA ASP A 45 -19.66 -24.11 18.12
C ASP A 45 -18.49 -24.28 19.10
N ASN A 46 -17.31 -24.66 18.61
CA ASN A 46 -16.08 -24.78 19.39
C ASN A 46 -15.20 -23.51 19.30
N PRO A 47 -14.97 -22.79 20.41
CA PRO A 47 -14.17 -21.56 20.42
C PRO A 47 -12.73 -21.67 19.91
N GLU A 48 -12.18 -22.89 19.84
CA GLU A 48 -10.84 -23.14 19.29
C GLU A 48 -10.85 -23.48 17.79
N SER A 49 -12.02 -23.67 17.20
CA SER A 49 -12.18 -23.86 15.77
C SER A 49 -11.98 -22.55 15.01
N ILE A 50 -11.39 -22.64 13.81
CA ILE A 50 -11.28 -21.52 12.88
C ILE A 50 -12.65 -21.05 12.35
N TYR A 51 -13.67 -21.91 12.46
CA TYR A 51 -15.04 -21.63 12.03
C TYR A 51 -15.91 -21.04 13.14
N TYR A 52 -15.41 -20.88 14.36
CA TYR A 52 -16.18 -20.26 15.42
C TYR A 52 -16.05 -18.72 15.38
N PRO A 53 -17.15 -17.96 15.61
CA PRO A 53 -18.51 -18.43 15.91
C PRO A 53 -19.45 -18.51 14.68
N SER A 54 -19.09 -17.97 13.51
CA SER A 54 -19.93 -18.03 12.30
C SER A 54 -21.37 -17.54 12.54
N MET A 55 -21.53 -16.41 13.22
CA MET A 55 -22.83 -15.83 13.56
C MET A 55 -23.49 -15.24 12.32
N ARG A 56 -24.77 -15.55 12.13
CA ARG A 56 -25.60 -14.83 11.16
C ARG A 56 -25.96 -13.46 11.71
N VAL A 57 -25.64 -12.41 10.97
CA VAL A 57 -25.92 -11.02 11.36
C VAL A 57 -26.92 -10.36 10.42
N ASP A 58 -27.68 -9.40 10.93
CA ASP A 58 -28.75 -8.73 10.16
C ASP A 58 -28.20 -7.92 8.97
N ASP A 59 -27.09 -7.21 9.20
CA ASP A 59 -26.46 -6.33 8.21
C ASP A 59 -24.97 -6.18 8.53
N ILE A 60 -24.09 -6.70 7.68
CA ILE A 60 -22.64 -6.66 7.91
C ILE A 60 -22.06 -5.23 7.86
N GLU A 61 -22.71 -4.32 7.12
CA GLU A 61 -22.25 -2.94 6.92
C GLU A 61 -22.71 -2.00 8.04
N SER A 62 -23.69 -2.42 8.85
CA SER A 62 -24.18 -1.65 9.98
C SER A 62 -23.23 -1.70 11.17
N TYR A 63 -22.81 -0.53 11.68
CA TYR A 63 -22.06 -0.37 12.94
C TYR A 63 -22.72 -0.97 14.19
N HIS A 64 -24.03 -1.25 14.09
CA HIS A 64 -24.88 -1.72 15.20
C HIS A 64 -25.59 -3.03 14.86
N THR A 65 -25.04 -3.81 13.92
CA THR A 65 -25.58 -5.10 13.48
C THR A 65 -25.95 -6.02 14.64
N LYS A 66 -26.94 -6.89 14.46
CA LYS A 66 -27.35 -7.87 15.49
C LYS A 66 -27.20 -9.30 14.95
N PRO A 67 -26.72 -10.23 15.79
CA PRO A 67 -26.10 -9.99 17.10
C PRO A 67 -24.73 -9.29 16.95
N GLN A 68 -24.44 -8.36 17.85
CA GLN A 68 -23.10 -7.81 17.99
C GLN A 68 -22.16 -8.87 18.57
N PRO A 69 -20.84 -8.78 18.32
CA PRO A 69 -19.84 -9.55 19.04
C PRO A 69 -20.04 -9.48 20.55
N ASP A 70 -20.08 -10.64 21.18
CA ASP A 70 -20.25 -10.74 22.62
C ASP A 70 -18.93 -10.54 23.39
N THR A 71 -19.03 -10.45 24.71
CA THR A 71 -17.85 -10.21 25.57
C THR A 71 -16.83 -11.33 25.48
N ALA A 72 -17.25 -12.60 25.37
CA ALA A 72 -16.32 -13.72 25.28
C ALA A 72 -15.50 -13.67 23.99
N TYR A 73 -16.14 -13.31 22.87
CA TYR A 73 -15.46 -13.12 21.59
C TYR A 73 -14.48 -11.95 21.62
N LEU A 74 -14.90 -10.81 22.17
CA LEU A 74 -14.06 -9.60 22.25
C LEU A 74 -12.87 -9.79 23.20
N ASP A 75 -13.05 -10.46 24.33
CA ASP A 75 -11.97 -10.82 25.25
C ASP A 75 -10.98 -11.78 24.58
N SER A 76 -11.47 -12.78 23.84
CA SER A 76 -10.64 -13.71 23.06
C SER A 76 -9.87 -12.97 21.94
N TRP A 77 -10.52 -12.05 21.23
CA TRP A 77 -9.89 -11.20 20.22
C TRP A 77 -8.72 -10.40 20.80
N LEU A 78 -8.93 -9.74 21.94
CA LEU A 78 -7.88 -8.94 22.59
C LEU A 78 -6.75 -9.82 23.16
N ALA A 79 -7.09 -10.93 23.81
CA ALA A 79 -6.10 -11.83 24.41
C ALA A 79 -5.17 -12.45 23.37
N ARG A 80 -5.71 -12.87 22.21
CA ARG A 80 -4.90 -13.46 21.13
C ARG A 80 -4.03 -12.43 20.42
N LEU A 81 -4.52 -11.19 20.28
CA LEU A 81 -3.68 -10.09 19.80
C LEU A 81 -2.53 -9.81 20.77
N ALA A 82 -2.79 -9.82 22.08
CA ALA A 82 -1.74 -9.65 23.08
C ALA A 82 -0.71 -10.79 23.01
N GLU A 83 -1.14 -12.04 22.88
CA GLU A 83 -0.26 -13.20 22.70
C GLU A 83 0.67 -13.02 21.48
N ILE A 84 0.12 -12.64 20.33
CA ILE A 84 0.91 -12.45 19.10
C ILE A 84 1.88 -11.27 19.24
N ILE A 85 1.47 -10.19 19.91
CA ILE A 85 2.34 -9.03 20.19
C ILE A 85 3.53 -9.44 21.05
N GLU A 86 3.30 -10.15 22.17
CA GLU A 86 4.36 -10.56 23.10
C GLU A 86 5.33 -11.55 22.44
N ASN A 87 4.79 -12.55 21.73
CA ASN A 87 5.57 -13.62 21.13
C ASN A 87 6.40 -13.15 19.94
N TYR A 88 5.83 -12.27 19.11
CA TYR A 88 6.46 -11.95 17.82
C TYR A 88 6.92 -10.51 17.71
N ARG A 89 6.43 -9.56 18.52
CA ARG A 89 6.81 -8.14 18.47
C ARG A 89 6.79 -7.58 17.04
N PRO A 90 5.65 -7.60 16.34
CA PRO A 90 5.56 -7.00 15.02
C PRO A 90 5.86 -5.50 15.12
N SER A 91 6.35 -4.89 14.04
CA SER A 91 6.48 -3.44 13.90
C SER A 91 5.22 -2.81 13.30
N LEU A 92 4.36 -3.62 12.68
CA LEU A 92 3.09 -3.19 12.08
C LEU A 92 1.99 -4.18 12.44
N VAL A 93 0.82 -3.67 12.85
CA VAL A 93 -0.41 -4.46 12.97
C VAL A 93 -1.47 -3.86 12.06
N TYR A 94 -1.89 -4.60 11.06
CA TYR A 94 -2.96 -4.23 10.15
C TYR A 94 -4.29 -4.79 10.64
N PHE A 95 -5.32 -3.94 10.66
CA PHE A 95 -6.71 -4.35 10.83
C PHE A 95 -7.52 -4.08 9.58
N ASP A 96 -8.41 -5.02 9.28
CA ASP A 96 -9.43 -4.88 8.26
C ASP A 96 -10.65 -4.10 8.79
N TRP A 97 -11.64 -3.81 7.95
CA TRP A 97 -12.64 -2.76 8.22
C TRP A 97 -13.54 -3.05 9.43
N TRP A 98 -13.84 -4.32 9.73
CA TRP A 98 -14.93 -4.65 10.65
C TRP A 98 -14.62 -4.37 12.13
N ILE A 99 -13.39 -3.96 12.46
CA ILE A 99 -13.06 -3.41 13.79
C ILE A 99 -13.79 -2.09 14.09
N GLU A 100 -14.47 -1.48 13.10
CA GLU A 100 -15.25 -0.26 13.27
C GLU A 100 -16.59 -0.44 13.98
N GLN A 101 -17.06 -1.68 14.11
CA GLN A 101 -18.28 -2.03 14.83
C GLN A 101 -18.29 -1.47 16.25
N GLU A 102 -19.47 -1.05 16.74
CA GLU A 102 -19.61 -0.40 18.05
C GLU A 102 -19.00 -1.25 19.18
N ALA A 103 -19.21 -2.58 19.14
CA ALA A 103 -18.69 -3.52 20.12
C ALA A 103 -17.15 -3.46 20.28
N PHE A 104 -16.41 -3.19 19.20
CA PHE A 104 -14.93 -3.15 19.25
C PHE A 104 -14.37 -1.83 19.77
N ARG A 105 -15.14 -0.73 19.85
CA ARG A 105 -14.61 0.60 20.19
C ARG A 105 -13.84 0.66 21.50
N LEU A 106 -14.28 -0.08 22.53
CA LEU A 106 -13.54 -0.14 23.80
C LEU A 106 -12.31 -1.06 23.68
N TYR A 107 -12.44 -2.18 22.98
CA TYR A 107 -11.38 -3.18 22.83
C TYR A 107 -10.24 -2.69 21.95
N LEU A 108 -10.52 -1.97 20.86
CA LEU A 108 -9.51 -1.33 20.04
C LEU A 108 -8.71 -0.29 20.85
N ARG A 109 -9.39 0.51 21.69
CA ARG A 109 -8.70 1.45 22.60
C ARG A 109 -7.78 0.73 23.59
N LYS A 110 -8.24 -0.39 24.18
CA LYS A 110 -7.42 -1.22 25.06
C LYS A 110 -6.21 -1.80 24.31
N PHE A 111 -6.42 -2.33 23.11
CA PHE A 111 -5.38 -2.86 22.24
C PHE A 111 -4.32 -1.81 21.91
N LEU A 112 -4.72 -0.64 21.43
CA LEU A 112 -3.81 0.46 21.07
C LEU A 112 -2.97 0.89 22.29
N ALA A 113 -3.61 1.09 23.44
CA ALA A 113 -2.91 1.45 24.67
C ALA A 113 -1.89 0.37 25.08
N TYR A 114 -2.31 -0.90 25.05
CA TYR A 114 -1.44 -2.02 25.39
C TYR A 114 -0.23 -2.12 24.43
N TYR A 115 -0.47 -2.16 23.12
CA TYR A 115 0.58 -2.34 22.13
C TYR A 115 1.57 -1.19 22.12
N TYR A 116 1.09 0.07 22.18
CA TYR A 116 1.99 1.23 22.23
C TYR A 116 2.81 1.28 23.52
N ASN A 117 2.24 0.91 24.68
CA ASN A 117 3.00 0.82 25.93
C ASN A 117 4.07 -0.27 25.87
N ARG A 118 3.74 -1.47 25.37
CA ARG A 118 4.70 -2.57 25.19
C ARG A 118 5.82 -2.20 24.21
N ALA A 119 5.46 -1.61 23.07
CA ALA A 119 6.44 -1.18 22.08
C ALA A 119 7.37 -0.10 22.62
N TYR A 120 6.85 0.85 23.41
CA TYR A 120 7.67 1.84 24.12
C TYR A 120 8.67 1.19 25.08
N GLU A 121 8.24 0.22 25.89
CA GLU A 121 9.13 -0.55 26.78
C GLU A 121 10.23 -1.30 26.01
N TRP A 122 9.95 -1.71 24.76
CA TRP A 122 10.90 -2.39 23.89
C TRP A 122 11.74 -1.46 23.01
N GLY A 123 11.52 -0.14 23.09
CA GLY A 123 12.22 0.83 22.24
C GLY A 123 11.87 0.70 20.75
N MET A 124 10.63 0.32 20.44
CA MET A 124 10.12 0.15 19.09
C MET A 124 9.22 1.32 18.67
N ASP A 125 9.18 1.61 17.37
CA ASP A 125 8.23 2.55 16.75
C ASP A 125 7.13 1.74 16.03
N PRO A 126 6.04 1.35 16.72
CA PRO A 126 5.01 0.51 16.14
C PRO A 126 4.07 1.31 15.24
N VAL A 127 3.51 0.64 14.24
CA VAL A 127 2.43 1.14 13.41
C VAL A 127 1.20 0.25 13.60
N VAL A 128 0.04 0.87 13.72
CA VAL A 128 -1.25 0.19 13.55
C VAL A 128 -1.94 0.80 12.36
N THR A 129 -2.52 -0.02 11.46
CA THR A 129 -3.33 0.47 10.36
C THR A 129 -4.80 0.11 10.55
N TYR A 130 -5.69 0.98 10.06
CA TYR A 130 -7.14 0.80 10.16
C TYR A 130 -7.84 1.37 8.92
N LYS A 131 -9.03 0.85 8.60
CA LYS A 131 -9.89 1.39 7.55
C LYS A 131 -10.95 2.33 8.12
N HIS A 132 -11.49 3.18 7.26
CA HIS A 132 -12.59 4.12 7.57
C HIS A 132 -12.29 4.97 8.82
N ASP A 133 -13.21 5.02 9.78
CA ASP A 133 -13.14 5.79 11.02
C ASP A 133 -13.02 4.88 12.26
N ALA A 134 -12.48 3.66 12.10
CA ALA A 134 -12.39 2.69 13.20
C ALA A 134 -11.56 3.21 14.39
N ALA A 135 -10.52 4.00 14.11
CA ALA A 135 -9.67 4.63 15.12
C ALA A 135 -9.71 6.16 15.04
N ALA A 136 -9.42 6.82 16.16
CA ALA A 136 -9.30 8.28 16.19
C ALA A 136 -8.15 8.75 15.29
N PHE A 137 -8.38 9.75 14.46
CA PHE A 137 -7.36 10.30 13.56
C PHE A 137 -6.08 10.68 14.34
N GLY A 138 -4.93 10.25 13.81
CA GLY A 138 -3.62 10.48 14.42
C GLY A 138 -3.21 9.46 15.50
N SER A 139 -4.11 8.55 15.89
CA SER A 139 -3.77 7.44 16.81
C SER A 139 -3.27 6.18 16.09
N ALA A 140 -3.49 6.09 14.78
CA ALA A 140 -3.10 4.99 13.90
C ALA A 140 -3.03 5.51 12.45
N VAL A 141 -2.58 4.67 11.50
CA VAL A 141 -2.44 5.02 10.09
C VAL A 141 -3.66 4.55 9.29
N ILE A 142 -4.23 5.45 8.49
CA ILE A 142 -5.36 5.11 7.62
C ILE A 142 -4.86 4.19 6.50
N ASP A 143 -5.57 3.08 6.28
CA ASP A 143 -5.45 2.20 5.14
C ASP A 143 -6.66 2.37 4.20
N ILE A 144 -6.40 2.60 2.91
CA ILE A 144 -7.45 2.63 1.87
C ILE A 144 -7.46 1.29 1.16
N GLU A 145 -8.61 0.62 1.16
CA GLU A 145 -8.76 -0.66 0.47
C GLU A 145 -8.74 -0.49 -1.05
N ARG A 146 -7.77 -1.12 -1.72
CA ARG A 146 -7.70 -1.21 -3.19
C ARG A 146 -7.88 0.15 -3.87
N GLY A 147 -7.28 1.18 -3.27
CA GLY A 147 -7.62 2.55 -3.57
C GLY A 147 -6.55 3.54 -3.16
N GLN A 148 -6.80 4.82 -3.41
CA GLN A 148 -5.86 5.88 -3.11
C GLN A 148 -6.55 7.23 -2.95
N PHE A 149 -5.85 8.17 -2.30
CA PHE A 149 -6.31 9.55 -2.26
C PHE A 149 -6.16 10.24 -3.62
N PRO A 150 -7.02 11.24 -3.93
CA PRO A 150 -6.93 12.03 -5.16
C PRO A 150 -5.70 12.94 -5.22
N ASP A 151 -5.15 13.33 -4.06
CA ASP A 151 -4.11 14.35 -3.94
C ASP A 151 -3.19 14.04 -2.75
N VAL A 152 -2.07 14.78 -2.65
CA VAL A 152 -1.14 14.72 -1.52
C VAL A 152 -1.89 14.83 -0.19
N ARG A 153 -1.46 14.03 0.78
CA ARG A 153 -1.90 14.17 2.17
C ARG A 153 -0.77 14.69 3.05
N PRO A 154 -1.06 15.60 4.01
CA PRO A 154 -0.06 16.11 4.94
C PRO A 154 0.35 15.08 6.01
N PHE A 155 -0.30 13.93 6.03
CA PHE A 155 -0.03 12.81 6.93
C PHE A 155 0.28 11.54 6.12
N PRO A 156 1.09 10.62 6.67
CA PRO A 156 1.33 9.32 6.04
C PRO A 156 0.05 8.48 6.07
N TRP A 157 -0.17 7.73 5.00
CA TRP A 157 -1.28 6.78 4.85
C TRP A 157 -0.78 5.51 4.15
N GLN A 158 -1.60 4.47 4.13
CA GLN A 158 -1.32 3.23 3.43
C GLN A 158 -2.48 2.88 2.49
N THR A 159 -2.20 2.10 1.47
CA THR A 159 -3.22 1.36 0.73
C THR A 159 -2.78 -0.08 0.57
N CYS A 160 -3.75 -0.99 0.61
CA CYS A 160 -3.54 -2.38 0.29
C CYS A 160 -4.11 -2.71 -1.09
N THR A 161 -3.38 -3.51 -1.86
CA THR A 161 -3.89 -4.15 -3.07
C THR A 161 -3.32 -5.56 -3.18
N ALA A 162 -3.93 -6.39 -4.03
CA ALA A 162 -3.43 -7.71 -4.37
C ALA A 162 -2.86 -7.74 -5.78
N MET A 163 -1.86 -8.60 -5.97
CA MET A 163 -1.43 -9.01 -7.31
C MET A 163 -2.57 -9.68 -8.06
N GLY A 164 -3.36 -10.52 -7.39
CA GLY A 164 -4.61 -11.06 -7.92
C GLY A 164 -5.70 -9.98 -8.05
N ARG A 165 -6.42 -9.99 -9.17
CA ARG A 165 -7.59 -9.12 -9.39
C ARG A 165 -8.85 -9.69 -8.75
N ARG A 166 -9.04 -11.00 -8.94
CA ARG A 166 -10.28 -11.72 -8.56
C ARG A 166 -10.29 -12.14 -7.09
N SER A 167 -9.13 -12.38 -6.50
CA SER A 167 -8.99 -12.83 -5.11
C SER A 167 -7.66 -12.37 -4.52
N TRP A 168 -7.67 -12.10 -3.21
CA TRP A 168 -6.47 -11.89 -2.38
C TRP A 168 -5.72 -13.21 -2.16
N GLY A 169 -6.43 -14.31 -1.90
CA GLY A 169 -5.88 -15.65 -1.79
C GLY A 169 -5.77 -16.36 -3.14
N TYR A 170 -4.99 -17.44 -3.21
CA TYR A 170 -4.89 -18.28 -4.40
C TYR A 170 -6.26 -18.85 -4.81
N ILE A 171 -6.59 -18.72 -6.09
CA ILE A 171 -7.69 -19.43 -6.74
C ILE A 171 -7.20 -19.93 -8.11
N GLU A 172 -7.84 -20.98 -8.63
CA GLU A 172 -7.65 -21.36 -10.03
C GLU A 172 -8.15 -20.23 -10.96
N ASN A 173 -7.43 -20.01 -12.06
CA ASN A 173 -7.76 -18.97 -13.05
C ASN A 173 -7.91 -17.56 -12.44
N ASN A 174 -7.04 -17.21 -11.49
CA ASN A 174 -6.89 -15.83 -11.05
C ASN A 174 -6.29 -14.99 -12.19
N GLU A 175 -6.62 -13.69 -12.19
CA GLU A 175 -6.04 -12.72 -13.12
C GLU A 175 -5.04 -11.86 -12.34
N TYR A 176 -3.85 -11.64 -12.89
CA TYR A 176 -2.78 -10.92 -12.19
C TYR A 176 -2.55 -9.53 -12.77
N LYS A 177 -2.28 -8.56 -11.90
CA LYS A 177 -1.67 -7.28 -12.28
C LYS A 177 -0.24 -7.53 -12.76
N ASP A 178 0.15 -6.86 -13.84
CA ASP A 178 1.53 -6.90 -14.32
C ASP A 178 2.43 -5.92 -13.55
N SER A 179 3.74 -6.02 -13.79
CA SER A 179 4.73 -5.16 -13.12
C SER A 179 4.56 -3.68 -13.47
N GLU A 180 4.14 -3.35 -14.69
CA GLU A 180 3.84 -1.97 -15.10
C GLU A 180 2.77 -1.35 -14.21
N GLU A 181 1.63 -2.02 -14.02
CA GLU A 181 0.55 -1.50 -13.19
C GLU A 181 0.98 -1.36 -11.72
N ILE A 182 1.71 -2.32 -11.17
CA ILE A 182 2.20 -2.25 -9.78
C ILE A 182 3.17 -1.08 -9.60
N LEU A 183 4.08 -0.87 -10.55
CA LEU A 183 5.05 0.23 -10.49
C LEU A 183 4.38 1.60 -10.70
N GLN A 184 3.39 1.68 -11.58
CA GLN A 184 2.60 2.89 -11.78
C GLN A 184 1.81 3.26 -10.51
N ASN A 185 1.16 2.28 -9.88
CA ASN A 185 0.47 2.48 -8.60
C ASN A 185 1.45 2.90 -7.50
N LEU A 186 2.60 2.22 -7.38
CA LEU A 186 3.62 2.57 -6.39
C LEU A 186 4.09 4.02 -6.54
N ALA A 187 4.37 4.47 -7.77
CA ALA A 187 4.80 5.84 -8.04
C ALA A 187 3.71 6.87 -7.69
N ASP A 188 2.44 6.59 -7.99
CA ASP A 188 1.30 7.45 -7.65
C ASP A 188 1.07 7.55 -6.13
N ILE A 189 1.09 6.41 -5.46
CA ILE A 189 0.87 6.31 -4.00
C ILE A 189 1.97 7.07 -3.25
N VAL A 190 3.25 6.81 -3.58
CA VAL A 190 4.38 7.43 -2.87
C VAL A 190 4.41 8.94 -3.09
N SER A 191 4.07 9.42 -4.29
CA SER A 191 4.03 10.87 -4.54
C SER A 191 2.90 11.59 -3.80
N LYS A 192 1.91 10.85 -3.27
CA LYS A 192 0.80 11.37 -2.47
C LYS A 192 0.94 11.15 -0.96
N ASN A 193 2.14 10.78 -0.50
CA ASN A 193 2.49 10.48 0.90
C ASN A 193 2.02 9.10 1.40
N GLY A 194 1.71 8.19 0.48
CA GLY A 194 1.22 6.86 0.81
C GLY A 194 2.31 5.79 0.81
N SER A 195 2.00 4.65 1.44
CA SER A 195 2.75 3.40 1.30
C SER A 195 1.87 2.33 0.64
N LEU A 196 2.46 1.50 -0.23
CA LEU A 196 1.78 0.40 -0.89
C LEU A 196 2.04 -0.92 -0.15
N LEU A 197 0.98 -1.53 0.38
CA LEU A 197 0.98 -2.91 0.88
C LEU A 197 0.49 -3.84 -0.23
N LEU A 198 1.42 -4.57 -0.87
CA LEU A 198 1.11 -5.50 -1.96
C LEU A 198 0.97 -6.93 -1.44
N ASN A 199 -0.23 -7.49 -1.58
CA ASN A 199 -0.55 -8.86 -1.22
C ASN A 199 -0.21 -9.87 -2.33
N ILE A 200 0.33 -11.02 -1.92
CA ILE A 200 0.48 -12.24 -2.73
C ILE A 200 -0.39 -13.36 -2.16
N GLY A 201 -0.82 -14.30 -3.00
CA GLY A 201 -1.63 -15.45 -2.62
C GLY A 201 -0.88 -16.76 -2.88
N PRO A 202 -0.05 -17.25 -1.94
CA PRO A 202 0.57 -18.56 -2.05
C PRO A 202 -0.47 -19.69 -2.18
N LYS A 203 -0.06 -20.78 -2.83
CA LYS A 203 -0.85 -22.01 -2.91
C LYS A 203 -0.97 -22.67 -1.54
N ALA A 204 -1.92 -23.61 -1.42
CA ALA A 204 -2.14 -24.37 -0.19
C ALA A 204 -0.92 -25.17 0.29
N ASP A 205 -0.01 -25.54 -0.63
CA ASP A 205 1.27 -26.20 -0.30
C ASP A 205 2.38 -25.24 0.16
N GLY A 206 2.10 -23.93 0.19
CA GLY A 206 3.03 -22.87 0.57
C GLY A 206 3.89 -22.33 -0.57
N THR A 207 3.76 -22.83 -1.80
CA THR A 207 4.51 -22.31 -2.95
C THR A 207 3.88 -21.01 -3.49
N ILE A 208 4.72 -20.05 -3.87
CA ILE A 208 4.29 -18.83 -4.59
C ILE A 208 4.13 -19.18 -6.07
N THR A 209 3.12 -18.62 -6.73
CA THR A 209 2.88 -18.88 -8.15
C THR A 209 4.02 -18.35 -9.03
N ALA A 210 4.17 -18.91 -10.24
CA ALA A 210 5.23 -18.47 -11.16
C ALA A 210 4.96 -17.04 -11.65
N GLU A 211 3.68 -16.73 -11.89
CA GLU A 211 3.16 -15.42 -12.27
C GLU A 211 3.54 -14.36 -11.23
N GLU A 212 3.22 -14.59 -9.96
CA GLU A 212 3.58 -13.66 -8.88
C GLU A 212 5.09 -13.53 -8.72
N THR A 213 5.82 -14.64 -8.80
CA THR A 213 7.29 -14.65 -8.70
C THR A 213 7.92 -13.80 -9.80
N ASN A 214 7.45 -13.90 -11.03
CA ASN A 214 7.98 -13.14 -12.17
C ASN A 214 7.74 -11.64 -11.99
N VAL A 215 6.51 -11.26 -11.66
CA VAL A 215 6.17 -9.84 -11.45
C VAL A 215 6.93 -9.25 -10.26
N LEU A 216 7.06 -9.97 -9.14
CA LEU A 216 7.88 -9.50 -8.00
C LEU A 216 9.36 -9.31 -8.37
N ARG A 217 9.92 -10.17 -9.23
CA ARG A 217 11.29 -10.02 -9.72
C ARG A 217 11.45 -8.80 -10.62
N GLU A 218 10.48 -8.52 -11.49
CA GLU A 218 10.47 -7.34 -12.34
C GLU A 218 10.38 -6.05 -11.52
N VAL A 219 9.46 -6.02 -10.53
CA VAL A 219 9.33 -4.90 -9.58
C VAL A 219 10.63 -4.70 -8.79
N GLY A 220 11.22 -5.78 -8.27
CA GLY A 220 12.50 -5.73 -7.54
C GLY A 220 13.66 -5.23 -8.41
N SER A 221 13.73 -5.67 -9.67
CA SER A 221 14.73 -5.19 -10.65
C SER A 221 14.59 -3.69 -10.88
N TRP A 222 13.36 -3.19 -11.06
CA TRP A 222 13.11 -1.76 -11.22
C TRP A 222 13.50 -0.96 -9.98
N LEU A 223 13.10 -1.43 -8.78
CA LEU A 223 13.42 -0.79 -7.50
C LEU A 223 14.92 -0.78 -7.20
N SER A 224 15.68 -1.77 -7.67
CA SER A 224 17.14 -1.79 -7.50
C SER A 224 17.84 -0.61 -8.19
N LYS A 225 17.27 -0.11 -9.30
CA LYS A 225 17.80 1.03 -10.07
C LYS A 225 17.15 2.35 -9.67
N ASN A 226 15.84 2.34 -9.46
CA ASN A 226 15.03 3.55 -9.29
C ASN A 226 14.63 3.82 -7.82
N GLY A 227 15.03 2.94 -6.90
CA GLY A 227 14.65 3.00 -5.49
C GLY A 227 15.05 4.28 -4.77
N GLU A 228 15.99 5.06 -5.32
CA GLU A 228 16.34 6.39 -4.79
C GLU A 228 15.14 7.35 -4.76
N ALA A 229 14.24 7.26 -5.76
CA ALA A 229 13.02 8.06 -5.86
C ALA A 229 11.86 7.58 -4.97
N ILE A 230 11.95 6.35 -4.45
CA ILE A 230 10.91 5.72 -3.62
C ILE A 230 11.34 5.70 -2.14
N TYR A 231 12.46 5.05 -1.84
CA TYR A 231 12.87 4.80 -0.46
C TYR A 231 13.41 6.07 0.20
N GLY A 232 12.77 6.48 1.29
CA GLY A 232 13.17 7.66 2.06
C GLY A 232 12.86 9.00 1.37
N SER A 233 12.10 8.98 0.27
CA SER A 233 11.61 10.21 -0.36
C SER A 233 10.33 10.71 0.33
N ARG A 234 9.91 11.92 -0.03
CA ARG A 234 8.66 12.55 0.39
C ARG A 234 7.96 13.15 -0.82
N PRO A 235 6.64 13.40 -0.75
CA PRO A 235 5.94 14.16 -1.77
C PRO A 235 6.61 15.50 -2.04
N TRP A 236 6.67 15.87 -3.32
CA TRP A 236 6.85 17.27 -3.66
C TRP A 236 5.55 18.04 -3.38
N HIS A 237 5.56 19.37 -3.42
CA HIS A 237 4.34 20.17 -3.19
C HIS A 237 3.21 19.92 -4.19
N PHE A 238 3.51 19.26 -5.32
CA PHE A 238 2.54 18.61 -6.21
C PHE A 238 2.90 17.13 -6.31
N PHE A 239 1.92 16.24 -6.21
CA PHE A 239 2.18 14.80 -6.40
C PHE A 239 2.52 14.44 -7.85
N GLY A 240 2.06 15.23 -8.83
CA GLY A 240 2.14 14.85 -10.22
C GLY A 240 1.46 15.80 -11.21
N GLU A 241 1.46 15.34 -12.46
CA GLU A 241 0.78 15.92 -13.61
C GLU A 241 0.23 14.82 -14.53
N GLY A 242 -0.59 15.24 -15.49
CA GLY A 242 -1.31 14.34 -16.40
C GLY A 242 -2.75 14.11 -15.98
N CYS A 243 -3.39 13.13 -16.62
CA CYS A 243 -4.73 12.73 -16.25
C CYS A 243 -4.65 11.87 -15.00
N ASN A 244 -5.21 12.37 -13.91
CA ASN A 244 -5.52 11.51 -12.78
C ASN A 244 -6.71 10.68 -13.22
N GLY A 245 -6.48 9.48 -13.76
CA GLY A 245 -7.59 8.58 -14.02
C GLY A 245 -8.45 8.42 -12.76
N ASP A 246 -9.71 8.02 -12.94
CA ASP A 246 -10.73 7.92 -11.88
C ASP A 246 -10.42 6.80 -10.87
N PHE A 247 -9.30 6.92 -10.16
CA PHE A 247 -8.73 5.92 -9.26
C PHE A 247 -8.78 6.38 -7.80
N THR A 248 -9.84 7.09 -7.43
CA THR A 248 -9.96 7.73 -6.12
C THR A 248 -10.99 7.00 -5.27
N GLY A 249 -10.66 6.74 -4.00
CA GLY A 249 -11.53 5.99 -3.10
C GLY A 249 -11.26 4.49 -3.14
N ALA A 250 -12.09 3.72 -2.43
CA ALA A 250 -11.90 2.28 -2.28
C ALA A 250 -12.28 1.49 -3.56
N PHE A 251 -11.64 0.34 -3.77
CA PHE A 251 -11.90 -0.59 -4.89
C PHE A 251 -11.76 0.00 -6.30
N SER A 252 -10.88 0.99 -6.46
CA SER A 252 -10.65 1.64 -7.74
C SER A 252 -9.62 0.92 -8.63
N ASP A 253 -9.00 -0.17 -8.16
CA ASP A 253 -7.91 -0.89 -8.85
C ASP A 253 -8.39 -2.08 -9.74
N SER A 254 -9.70 -2.17 -10.00
CA SER A 254 -10.30 -3.28 -10.76
C SER A 254 -9.82 -3.34 -12.22
N LYS A 255 -9.35 -2.22 -12.77
CA LYS A 255 -8.83 -2.10 -14.13
C LYS A 255 -7.46 -1.46 -14.12
N LYS A 256 -6.61 -1.91 -15.05
CA LYS A 256 -5.30 -1.30 -15.30
C LYS A 256 -5.47 0.16 -15.72
N PRO A 257 -4.76 1.11 -15.09
CA PRO A 257 -4.73 2.49 -15.54
C PRO A 257 -4.16 2.65 -16.96
N SER A 258 -4.74 3.57 -17.72
CA SER A 258 -4.27 3.94 -19.06
C SER A 258 -3.40 5.19 -18.99
N PHE A 259 -2.21 5.07 -18.41
CA PHE A 259 -1.23 6.16 -18.35
C PHE A 259 -0.49 6.35 -19.68
N THR A 260 0.04 7.56 -19.84
CA THR A 260 0.80 8.06 -20.99
C THR A 260 2.10 8.69 -20.51
N GLU A 261 2.96 9.08 -21.44
CA GLU A 261 4.20 9.82 -21.18
C GLU A 261 3.99 11.20 -20.56
N LYS A 262 2.72 11.67 -20.50
CA LYS A 262 2.32 12.93 -19.85
C LYS A 262 1.93 12.75 -18.39
N ASP A 263 1.82 11.50 -17.93
CA ASP A 263 1.48 11.19 -16.56
C ASP A 263 2.77 11.03 -15.75
N ILE A 264 3.02 11.98 -14.87
CA ILE A 264 4.29 12.11 -14.14
C ILE A 264 3.99 12.22 -12.66
N ARG A 265 4.83 11.57 -11.84
CA ARG A 265 4.74 11.60 -10.38
C ARG A 265 6.04 12.12 -9.78
N TYR A 266 5.90 12.96 -8.75
CA TYR A 266 7.01 13.69 -8.18
C TYR A 266 7.27 13.29 -6.74
N THR A 267 8.55 13.03 -6.44
CA THR A 267 9.04 12.88 -5.07
C THR A 267 10.29 13.74 -4.88
N VAL A 268 10.59 14.06 -3.63
CA VAL A 268 11.81 14.77 -3.25
C VAL A 268 12.58 13.94 -2.23
N ARG A 269 13.91 13.98 -2.35
CA ARG A 269 14.81 13.41 -1.36
C ARG A 269 16.05 14.28 -1.29
N ARG A 270 16.33 14.80 -0.09
CA ARG A 270 17.43 15.76 0.14
C ARG A 270 17.31 16.97 -0.81
N ASP A 271 18.31 17.21 -1.64
CA ASP A 271 18.41 18.31 -2.60
C ASP A 271 17.93 17.94 -4.02
N LYS A 272 17.33 16.75 -4.19
CA LYS A 272 16.92 16.22 -5.50
C LYS A 272 15.41 16.13 -5.63
N LEU A 273 14.92 16.51 -6.80
CA LEU A 273 13.57 16.25 -7.28
C LEU A 273 13.62 15.04 -8.22
N TYR A 274 12.68 14.11 -8.07
CA TYR A 274 12.54 12.96 -8.95
C TYR A 274 11.23 13.08 -9.70
N ALA A 275 11.28 12.87 -11.01
CA ALA A 275 10.14 12.81 -11.89
C ALA A 275 10.02 11.39 -12.45
N MET A 276 8.97 10.69 -12.03
CA MET A 276 8.64 9.34 -12.47
C MET A 276 7.59 9.43 -13.57
N VAL A 277 8.00 9.26 -14.82
CA VAL A 277 7.08 9.24 -15.97
C VAL A 277 6.49 7.84 -16.06
N LEU A 278 5.18 7.74 -15.90
CA LEU A 278 4.46 6.48 -15.71
C LEU A 278 4.45 5.59 -16.96
N LYS A 279 4.66 6.17 -18.14
CA LYS A 279 4.87 5.46 -19.39
C LYS A 279 6.01 6.07 -20.19
N ARG A 280 6.86 5.23 -20.76
CA ARG A 280 8.00 5.67 -21.56
C ARG A 280 7.54 6.34 -22.86
N SER A 281 8.25 7.39 -23.25
CA SER A 281 8.04 8.06 -24.53
C SER A 281 8.72 7.27 -25.65
N SER A 282 7.98 6.99 -26.73
CA SER A 282 8.49 6.22 -27.88
C SER A 282 9.55 6.98 -28.69
N ASN A 283 9.56 8.31 -28.63
CA ASN A 283 10.54 9.17 -29.30
C ASN A 283 11.56 9.80 -28.34
N GLY A 284 11.51 9.45 -27.05
CA GLY A 284 12.41 9.95 -26.01
C GLY A 284 12.16 11.40 -25.59
N GLN A 285 11.08 12.03 -26.04
CA GLN A 285 10.72 13.39 -25.62
C GLN A 285 9.79 13.36 -24.41
N TYR A 286 10.14 14.12 -23.39
CA TYR A 286 9.34 14.29 -22.17
C TYR A 286 9.19 15.78 -21.88
N VAL A 287 7.98 16.19 -21.47
CA VAL A 287 7.67 17.59 -21.12
C VAL A 287 7.05 17.60 -19.73
N LEU A 288 7.77 18.19 -18.78
CA LEU A 288 7.34 18.31 -17.38
C LEU A 288 6.80 19.71 -17.17
N TRP A 289 5.49 19.90 -17.32
CA TRP A 289 4.90 21.24 -17.36
C TRP A 289 4.92 21.94 -16.01
N ARG A 290 4.91 21.18 -14.90
CA ARG A 290 5.03 21.74 -13.54
C ARG A 290 6.39 22.42 -13.31
N LEU A 291 7.39 22.13 -14.15
CA LEU A 291 8.73 22.70 -14.12
C LEU A 291 8.96 23.76 -15.21
N ARG A 292 7.89 24.30 -15.81
CA ARG A 292 7.98 25.43 -16.76
C ARG A 292 8.64 26.66 -16.15
N LYS A 293 9.13 27.53 -17.03
CA LYS A 293 9.70 28.83 -16.67
C LYS A 293 8.70 29.63 -15.82
N ALA A 294 9.22 30.23 -14.76
CA ALA A 294 8.43 30.99 -13.81
C ALA A 294 7.84 32.25 -14.46
N ASP A 295 6.51 32.32 -14.54
CA ASP A 295 5.75 33.54 -14.82
C ASP A 295 4.89 33.93 -13.59
N PRO A 296 5.27 34.99 -12.85
CA PRO A 296 4.53 35.48 -11.68
C PRO A 296 3.06 35.80 -11.94
N LYS A 297 2.67 36.05 -13.20
CA LYS A 297 1.29 36.39 -13.58
C LYS A 297 0.43 35.16 -13.90
N LYS A 298 1.04 34.01 -14.14
CA LYS A 298 0.34 32.75 -14.48
C LYS A 298 0.26 31.75 -13.33
N GLY A 299 0.60 32.18 -12.11
CA GLY A 299 0.73 31.28 -10.98
C GLY A 299 1.92 30.33 -11.24
N THR A 300 3.11 30.79 -10.89
CA THR A 300 4.32 29.96 -10.96
C THR A 300 4.13 28.68 -10.17
N VAL A 301 4.50 27.57 -10.81
CA VAL A 301 4.49 26.26 -10.18
C VAL A 301 5.88 25.93 -9.63
N PHE A 302 6.95 26.45 -10.25
CA PHE A 302 8.33 26.16 -9.86
C PHE A 302 9.25 27.35 -10.17
N PHE A 303 10.16 27.68 -9.24
CA PHE A 303 11.15 28.77 -9.38
C PHE A 303 12.61 28.26 -9.36
N GLY A 304 12.82 26.96 -9.22
CA GLY A 304 14.16 26.41 -9.11
C GLY A 304 14.90 26.46 -10.45
N ILE A 305 16.23 26.51 -10.37
CA ILE A 305 17.10 26.47 -11.54
C ILE A 305 17.55 25.02 -11.73
N VAL A 306 17.10 24.38 -12.81
CA VAL A 306 17.54 23.03 -13.16
C VAL A 306 18.99 23.07 -13.62
N LYS A 307 19.85 22.31 -12.95
CA LYS A 307 21.29 22.21 -13.26
C LYS A 307 21.64 20.94 -14.03
N LYS A 308 20.95 19.84 -13.72
CA LYS A 308 21.26 18.51 -14.25
C LYS A 308 20.01 17.67 -14.30
N VAL A 309 19.86 16.87 -15.36
CA VAL A 309 18.83 15.84 -15.49
C VAL A 309 19.51 14.52 -15.80
N GLU A 310 19.28 13.51 -14.95
CA GLU A 310 19.86 12.17 -15.11
C GLU A 310 18.76 11.12 -15.11
N CYS A 311 18.88 10.07 -15.92
CA CYS A 311 18.03 8.88 -15.80
C CYS A 311 18.62 7.93 -14.76
N LEU A 312 17.83 7.51 -13.77
CA LEU A 312 18.32 6.58 -12.74
C LEU A 312 18.61 5.18 -13.29
N GLU A 313 17.92 4.76 -14.34
CA GLU A 313 18.05 3.39 -14.87
C GLU A 313 19.43 3.12 -15.48
N ASP A 314 19.98 4.10 -16.20
CA ASP A 314 21.28 3.97 -16.90
C ASP A 314 22.37 4.90 -16.37
N GLY A 315 22.02 5.79 -15.42
CA GLY A 315 22.92 6.73 -14.77
C GLY A 315 23.43 7.84 -15.69
N LYS A 316 22.86 8.02 -16.89
CA LYS A 316 23.33 9.03 -17.85
C LYS A 316 22.64 10.36 -17.65
N GLU A 317 23.38 11.42 -17.97
CA GLU A 317 22.85 12.77 -18.08
C GLU A 317 22.21 13.00 -19.44
N TYR A 318 21.07 13.70 -19.46
CA TYR A 318 20.28 13.94 -20.66
C TYR A 318 20.14 15.44 -20.96
N PRO A 319 20.20 15.84 -22.25
CA PRO A 319 19.96 17.22 -22.65
C PRO A 319 18.56 17.69 -22.24
N PHE A 320 18.48 18.93 -21.76
CA PHE A 320 17.22 19.56 -21.40
C PHE A 320 17.22 21.04 -21.73
N PHE A 321 16.03 21.62 -21.85
CA PHE A 321 15.82 23.07 -21.83
C PHE A 321 14.50 23.39 -21.12
N VAL A 322 14.36 24.63 -20.64
CA VAL A 322 13.16 25.09 -19.94
C VAL A 322 12.58 26.28 -20.69
N ASP A 323 11.29 26.22 -21.00
CA ASP A 323 10.53 27.30 -21.61
C ASP A 323 9.17 27.50 -20.90
N GLU A 324 8.25 28.23 -21.54
CA GLU A 324 6.92 28.52 -20.98
C GLU A 324 6.00 27.29 -20.88
N ASP A 325 6.30 26.22 -21.62
CA ASP A 325 5.49 24.99 -21.67
C ASP A 325 5.98 23.95 -20.64
N GLY A 326 7.29 23.90 -20.36
CA GLY A 326 7.82 22.95 -19.38
C GLY A 326 9.34 22.84 -19.32
N LEU A 327 9.79 21.88 -18.52
CA LEU A 327 11.13 21.29 -18.65
C LEU A 327 11.04 20.21 -19.74
N HIS A 328 11.74 20.42 -20.85
CA HIS A 328 11.84 19.49 -21.97
C HIS A 328 13.09 18.63 -21.79
N ILE A 329 12.93 17.32 -21.83
CA ILE A 329 14.03 16.35 -21.69
C ILE A 329 14.07 15.49 -22.94
N LEU A 330 15.25 15.37 -23.56
CA LEU A 330 15.51 14.38 -24.61
C LEU A 330 16.15 13.15 -23.95
N GLY A 331 15.32 12.25 -23.43
CA GLY A 331 15.70 11.08 -22.64
C GLY A 331 15.75 9.76 -23.43
N PRO A 332 15.81 8.61 -22.73
CA PRO A 332 15.63 7.30 -23.35
C PRO A 332 14.29 7.19 -24.08
N SER A 333 14.34 6.68 -25.31
CA SER A 333 13.18 6.27 -26.08
C SER A 333 12.92 4.78 -25.93
N GLY A 334 11.67 4.34 -25.92
CA GLY A 334 11.35 2.92 -25.96
C GLY A 334 9.91 2.61 -25.61
N ASN A 335 9.58 1.32 -25.66
CA ASN A 335 8.26 0.80 -25.32
C ASN A 335 8.33 -0.13 -24.10
N GLU A 336 9.39 -0.04 -23.30
CA GLU A 336 9.48 -0.80 -22.06
C GLU A 336 8.31 -0.42 -21.13
N PRO A 337 7.67 -1.40 -20.49
CA PRO A 337 6.43 -1.18 -19.76
C PRO A 337 6.67 -0.50 -18.40
N SER A 338 7.92 -0.47 -17.91
CA SER A 338 8.23 0.14 -16.60
C SER A 338 8.32 1.67 -16.66
N PRO A 339 7.86 2.39 -15.61
CA PRO A 339 8.08 3.82 -15.48
C PRO A 339 9.56 4.22 -15.62
N ILE A 340 9.83 5.39 -16.20
CA ILE A 340 11.18 5.96 -16.29
C ILE A 340 11.35 7.07 -15.24
N VAL A 341 12.51 7.13 -14.59
CA VAL A 341 12.76 8.06 -13.48
C VAL A 341 13.91 9.01 -13.79
N PHE A 342 13.60 10.29 -13.82
CA PHE A 342 14.57 11.36 -13.93
C PHE A 342 14.90 11.94 -12.57
N ARG A 343 16.19 11.97 -12.22
CA ARG A 343 16.74 12.72 -11.10
C ARG A 343 17.12 14.12 -11.58
N ILE A 344 16.50 15.12 -10.98
CA ILE A 344 16.66 16.54 -11.33
C ILE A 344 17.42 17.22 -10.19
N THR A 345 18.63 17.70 -10.49
CA THR A 345 19.43 18.50 -9.55
C THR A 345 19.12 19.97 -9.71
N LEU A 346 18.81 20.63 -8.60
CA LEU A 346 18.54 22.07 -8.54
C LEU A 346 19.76 22.84 -8.04
N ALA A 347 19.83 24.14 -8.38
CA ALA A 347 20.93 25.05 -8.03
C ALA A 347 20.88 25.55 -6.59
#